data_AF-A0A8S0R7J7-F1
#
_entry.id   AF-A0A8S0R7J7-F1
#
_cell.length_a   1.000
_cell.length_b   1.000
_cell.length_c   1.000
_cell.angle_alpha   90.00
_cell.angle_beta   90.00
_cell.angle_gamma   90.00
#
_symmetry.space_group_name_H-M   'P 1'
#
loop_
_entity.id
_entity.type
_entity.pdbx_description
1 polymer ?
#
loop_
_entity_poly.entity_id
_entity_poly.type
_entity_poly.pdbx_seq_one_letter_code
_entity_poly.pdbx_strand_id
1 'polypeptide(L)'
;MRLRLTFDCVQKLCSRVCKCLISHNFMAKASLLPVISRLSQVGAIAPQILETILQSVHECLGNSDWATRKAAADTLNALALHSSNLLTDRAASTLNVLEACRFDKIKPVRDSMTEVLQFWKKVAGGDGTSDDQKASSHGPSFRCQGFCIS
;
A
#
# COMPACT_ATOMS: atom_id res chain seq x y z
N MET A 1 -31.12 1.12 1.57
CA MET A 1 -30.78 2.36 2.32
C MET A 1 -29.58 2.19 3.25
N ARG A 2 -29.52 1.12 4.07
CA ARG A 2 -28.44 0.86 5.04
C ARG A 2 -27.02 0.76 4.44
N LEU A 3 -26.87 0.09 3.27
CA LEU A 3 -25.60 -0.02 2.53
C LEU A 3 -25.07 1.32 1.98
N ARG A 4 -25.97 2.24 1.61
CA ARG A 4 -25.61 3.56 1.04
C ARG A 4 -25.09 4.50 2.14
N LEU A 5 -25.77 4.50 3.30
CA LEU A 5 -25.35 5.26 4.48
C LEU A 5 -23.97 4.80 5.01
N THR A 6 -23.71 3.48 5.01
CA THR A 6 -22.39 2.96 5.41
C THR A 6 -21.28 3.39 4.45
N PHE A 7 -21.57 3.42 3.14
CA PHE A 7 -20.60 3.87 2.13
C PHE A 7 -20.28 5.36 2.28
N ASP A 8 -21.28 6.21 2.55
CA ASP A 8 -21.08 7.65 2.77
C ASP A 8 -20.23 7.92 4.03
N CYS A 9 -20.41 7.13 5.08
CA CYS A 9 -19.56 7.20 6.28
C CYS A 9 -18.11 6.82 5.98
N VAL A 10 -17.89 5.78 5.17
CA VAL A 10 -16.55 5.34 4.75
C VAL A 10 -15.88 6.41 3.88
N GLN A 11 -16.60 7.05 2.96
CA GLN A 11 -16.11 8.17 2.16
C GLN A 11 -15.64 9.36 3.03
N LYS A 12 -16.45 9.74 4.02
CA LYS A 12 -16.10 10.84 4.95
C LYS A 12 -14.87 10.49 5.80
N LEU A 13 -14.79 9.25 6.29
CA LEU A 13 -13.62 8.77 7.03
C LEU A 13 -12.38 8.76 6.15
N CYS A 14 -12.50 8.25 4.91
CA CYS A 14 -11.42 8.21 3.93
C CYS A 14 -10.77 9.59 3.74
N SER A 15 -11.57 10.64 3.55
CA SER A 15 -11.04 12.01 3.40
C SER A 15 -10.21 12.44 4.61
N ARG A 16 -10.63 12.11 5.83
CA ARG A 16 -9.89 12.46 7.06
C ARG A 16 -8.59 11.67 7.18
N VAL A 17 -8.64 10.36 6.94
CA VAL A 17 -7.47 9.46 6.99
C VAL A 17 -6.43 9.87 5.97
N CYS A 18 -6.84 10.16 4.72
CA CYS A 18 -5.93 10.60 3.67
C CYS A 18 -5.24 11.92 4.05
N LYS A 19 -5.98 12.89 4.60
CA LYS A 19 -5.42 14.16 5.09
C LYS A 19 -4.38 13.95 6.20
N CYS A 20 -4.63 13.03 7.13
CA CYS A 20 -3.66 12.73 8.18
C CYS A 20 -2.37 12.13 7.61
N LEU A 21 -2.45 11.26 6.59
CA LEU A 21 -1.28 10.63 5.99
C LEU A 21 -0.43 11.65 5.24
N ILE A 22 -1.09 12.50 4.45
CA ILE A 22 -0.46 13.56 3.64
C ILE A 22 0.26 14.59 4.52
N SER A 23 -0.16 14.77 5.77
CA SER A 23 0.54 15.64 6.73
C SER A 23 1.91 15.07 7.12
N HIS A 24 2.98 15.83 6.84
CA HIS A 24 4.35 15.41 7.15
C HIS A 24 4.62 15.24 8.65
N ASN A 25 3.91 15.98 9.52
CA ASN A 25 4.12 15.98 10.97
C ASN A 25 3.33 14.90 11.73
N PHE A 26 2.55 14.07 11.02
CA PHE A 26 1.78 13.03 11.67
C PHE A 26 2.69 11.89 12.14
N MET A 27 2.79 11.69 13.45
CA MET A 27 3.73 10.71 14.02
C MET A 27 3.25 9.26 13.90
N ALA A 28 1.95 9.00 13.80
CA ALA A 28 1.39 7.65 13.78
C ALA A 28 1.22 7.07 12.36
N LYS A 29 2.19 7.34 11.45
CA LYS A 29 2.12 6.90 10.04
C LYS A 29 1.99 5.37 9.92
N ALA A 30 2.75 4.60 10.72
CA ALA A 30 2.70 3.14 10.74
C ALA A 30 1.28 2.57 10.95
N SER A 31 0.48 3.20 11.81
CA SER A 31 -0.90 2.76 12.10
C SER A 31 -1.92 3.21 11.06
N LEU A 32 -1.61 4.26 10.30
CA LEU A 32 -2.52 4.85 9.32
C LEU A 32 -2.42 4.18 7.94
N LEU A 33 -1.22 3.76 7.56
CA LEU A 33 -0.94 3.06 6.30
C LEU A 33 -1.81 1.81 6.10
N PRO A 34 -1.98 0.91 7.09
CA PRO A 34 -2.91 -0.22 6.99
C PRO A 34 -4.37 0.21 6.73
N VAL A 35 -4.80 1.36 7.25
CA VAL A 35 -6.15 1.88 7.01
C VAL A 35 -6.31 2.29 5.54
N ILE A 36 -5.30 2.93 4.95
CA ILE A 36 -5.28 3.24 3.52
C ILE A 36 -5.37 1.97 2.67
N SER A 37 -4.65 0.90 3.05
CA SER A 37 -4.76 -0.40 2.38
C SER A 37 -6.21 -0.94 2.39
N ARG A 38 -6.91 -0.82 3.53
CA ARG A 38 -8.33 -1.22 3.62
C ARG A 38 -9.26 -0.34 2.81
N LEU A 39 -9.01 0.97 2.79
CA LEU A 39 -9.81 1.92 2.01
C LEU A 39 -9.66 1.67 0.49
N SER A 40 -8.46 1.30 0.04
CA SER A 40 -8.22 0.87 -1.33
C SER A 40 -9.02 -0.39 -1.68
N GLN A 41 -9.04 -1.39 -0.80
CA GLN A 41 -9.78 -2.64 -1.00
C GLN A 41 -11.29 -2.44 -1.20
N VAL A 42 -11.90 -1.46 -0.52
CA VAL A 42 -13.33 -1.15 -0.64
C VAL A 42 -13.63 -0.08 -1.70
N GLY A 43 -12.63 0.35 -2.48
CA GLY A 43 -12.79 1.36 -3.53
C GLY A 43 -13.15 2.75 -3.00
N ALA A 44 -12.80 3.05 -1.74
CA ALA A 44 -13.15 4.34 -1.12
C ALA A 44 -12.16 5.46 -1.45
N ILE A 45 -11.00 5.14 -2.04
CA ILE A 45 -10.00 6.13 -2.44
C ILE A 45 -10.40 6.70 -3.79
N ALA A 46 -10.58 8.02 -3.82
CA ALA A 46 -10.93 8.72 -5.04
C ALA A 46 -9.67 8.89 -5.93
N PRO A 47 -9.76 8.70 -7.26
CA PRO A 47 -8.58 8.77 -8.16
C PRO A 47 -7.80 10.09 -8.05
N GLN A 48 -8.49 11.20 -7.79
CA GLN A 48 -7.88 12.53 -7.69
C GLN A 48 -6.94 12.70 -6.49
N ILE A 49 -7.14 11.95 -5.39
CA ILE A 49 -6.27 12.02 -4.20
C ILE A 49 -5.22 10.91 -4.20
N LEU A 50 -5.35 9.92 -5.09
CA LEU A 50 -4.47 8.77 -5.16
C LEU A 50 -3.02 9.18 -5.40
N GLU A 51 -2.76 10.17 -6.26
CA GLU A 51 -1.41 10.67 -6.53
C GLU A 51 -0.74 11.25 -5.28
N THR A 52 -1.48 12.05 -4.50
CA THR A 52 -0.97 12.64 -3.26
C THR A 52 -0.74 11.57 -2.18
N ILE A 53 -1.62 10.57 -2.12
CA ILE A 53 -1.42 9.41 -1.24
C ILE A 53 -0.16 8.66 -1.65
N LEU A 54 0.02 8.39 -2.94
CA LEU A 54 1.17 7.65 -3.45
C LEU A 54 2.48 8.35 -3.09
N GLN A 55 2.56 9.67 -3.31
CA GLN A 55 3.70 10.49 -2.92
C GLN A 55 3.99 10.42 -1.41
N SER A 56 2.93 10.51 -0.59
CA SER A 56 3.07 10.42 0.87
C SER A 56 3.53 9.03 1.33
N VAL A 57 3.06 7.95 0.67
CA VAL A 57 3.52 6.58 0.93
C VAL A 57 4.98 6.41 0.50
N HIS A 58 5.41 7.01 -0.62
CA HIS A 58 6.82 7.02 -1.03
C HIS A 58 7.71 7.67 0.03
N GLU A 59 7.31 8.80 0.61
CA GLU A 59 8.03 9.42 1.73
C GLU A 59 8.12 8.50 2.95
N CYS A 60 7.06 7.71 3.22
CA CYS A 60 7.06 6.76 4.33
C CYS A 60 8.07 5.62 4.15
N LEU A 61 8.49 5.29 2.93
CA LEU A 61 9.56 4.32 2.67
C LEU A 61 10.94 4.84 3.12
N GLY A 62 11.12 6.16 3.23
CA GLY A 62 12.33 6.78 3.76
C GLY A 62 12.31 7.04 5.27
N ASN A 63 11.27 6.61 5.99
CA ASN A 63 11.11 6.94 7.41
C ASN A 63 12.15 6.25 8.30
N SER A 64 12.58 6.91 9.38
CA SER A 64 13.51 6.33 10.37
C SER A 64 12.92 5.09 11.07
N ASP A 65 11.61 5.08 11.31
CA ASP A 65 10.89 3.96 11.90
C ASP A 65 10.68 2.83 10.88
N TRP A 66 11.18 1.63 11.22
CA TRP A 66 11.07 0.47 10.35
C TRP A 66 9.63 -0.02 10.19
N ALA A 67 8.78 0.17 11.22
CA ALA A 67 7.38 -0.24 11.13
C ALA A 67 6.62 0.60 10.11
N THR A 68 6.89 1.91 10.06
CA THR A 68 6.38 2.83 9.02
C THR A 68 6.86 2.41 7.63
N ARG A 69 8.14 2.08 7.44
CA ARG A 69 8.66 1.62 6.13
C ARG A 69 8.01 0.33 5.67
N LYS A 70 7.88 -0.66 6.57
CA LYS A 70 7.18 -1.92 6.27
C LYS A 70 5.72 -1.67 5.88
N ALA A 71 5.01 -0.89 6.69
CA ALA A 71 3.60 -0.58 6.43
C ALA A 71 3.43 0.15 5.08
N ALA A 72 4.37 1.00 4.68
CA ALA A 72 4.33 1.70 3.41
C ALA A 72 4.50 0.73 2.22
N ALA A 73 5.44 -0.21 2.30
CA ALA A 73 5.59 -1.27 1.31
C ALA A 73 4.32 -2.13 1.20
N ASP A 74 3.75 -2.55 2.35
CA ASP A 74 2.51 -3.32 2.40
C ASP A 74 1.32 -2.53 1.82
N THR A 75 1.26 -1.21 2.02
CA THR A 75 0.23 -0.34 1.43
C THR A 75 0.38 -0.21 -0.08
N LEU A 76 1.60 -0.05 -0.59
CA LEU A 76 1.84 -0.05 -2.05
C LEU A 76 1.43 -1.37 -2.69
N ASN A 77 1.63 -2.50 -2.00
CA ASN A 77 1.16 -3.80 -2.47
C ASN A 77 -0.37 -3.83 -2.59
N ALA A 78 -1.09 -3.39 -1.55
CA ALA A 78 -2.54 -3.32 -1.56
C ALA A 78 -3.09 -2.37 -2.65
N LEU A 79 -2.45 -1.21 -2.85
CA LEU A 79 -2.81 -0.27 -3.91
C LEU A 79 -2.64 -0.89 -5.31
N ALA A 80 -1.54 -1.60 -5.56
CA ALA A 80 -1.33 -2.32 -6.81
C ALA A 80 -2.40 -3.40 -7.04
N LEU A 81 -2.80 -4.14 -6.00
CA LEU A 81 -3.80 -5.21 -6.12
C LEU A 81 -5.22 -4.69 -6.41
N HIS A 82 -5.60 -3.55 -5.85
CA HIS A 82 -6.97 -3.04 -5.89
C HIS A 82 -7.17 -1.86 -6.83
N SER A 83 -6.09 -1.26 -7.34
CA SER A 83 -6.14 -0.03 -8.14
C SER A 83 -5.10 -0.03 -9.28
N SER A 84 -4.65 -1.20 -9.74
CA SER A 84 -3.62 -1.35 -10.80
C SER A 84 -3.90 -0.53 -12.06
N ASN A 85 -5.16 -0.50 -12.51
CA ASN A 85 -5.61 0.23 -13.70
C ASN A 85 -5.44 1.76 -13.59
N LEU A 86 -5.38 2.29 -12.37
CA LEU A 86 -5.17 3.72 -12.12
C LEU A 86 -3.69 4.07 -11.91
N LEU A 87 -2.82 3.06 -11.81
CA LEU A 87 -1.43 3.20 -11.39
C LEU A 87 -0.42 2.93 -12.51
N THR A 88 -0.85 2.47 -13.68
CA THR A 88 0.03 2.12 -14.80
C THR A 88 0.97 3.27 -15.19
N ASP A 89 0.46 4.51 -15.29
CA ASP A 89 1.26 5.70 -15.61
C ASP A 89 2.28 6.06 -14.52
N ARG A 90 2.11 5.52 -13.31
CA ARG A 90 2.93 5.80 -12.12
C ARG A 90 3.76 4.60 -11.67
N ALA A 91 3.70 3.52 -12.45
CA ALA A 91 4.38 2.27 -12.12
C ALA A 91 5.90 2.43 -12.15
N ALA A 92 6.42 3.13 -13.17
CA ALA A 92 7.87 3.35 -13.32
C ALA A 92 8.45 4.19 -12.17
N SER A 93 7.81 5.30 -11.79
CA SER A 93 8.28 6.14 -10.68
C SER A 93 8.22 5.40 -9.35
N THR A 94 7.16 4.64 -9.10
CA THR A 94 7.03 3.83 -7.89
C THR A 94 8.07 2.71 -7.85
N LEU A 95 8.34 2.03 -8.97
CA LEU A 95 9.39 1.03 -9.06
C LEU A 95 10.76 1.61 -8.73
N ASN A 96 11.09 2.81 -9.23
CA ASN A 96 12.38 3.44 -8.92
C ASN A 96 12.56 3.67 -7.40
N VAL A 97 11.52 4.15 -6.72
CA VAL A 97 11.54 4.34 -5.26
C VAL A 97 11.68 3.00 -4.52
N LEU A 98 10.91 1.99 -4.93
CA LEU A 98 10.98 0.65 -4.32
C LEU A 98 12.36 0.01 -4.49
N GLU A 99 12.96 0.13 -5.68
CA GLU A 99 14.29 -0.41 -5.97
C GLU A 99 15.38 0.31 -5.14
N ALA A 100 15.26 1.61 -4.91
CA ALA A 100 16.16 2.37 -4.02
C ALA A 100 16.07 1.90 -2.55
N CYS A 101 14.90 1.41 -2.12
CA CYS A 101 14.65 0.98 -0.75
C CYS A 101 14.79 -0.54 -0.52
N ARG A 102 15.11 -1.34 -1.56
CA ARG A 102 15.08 -2.82 -1.52
C ARG A 102 16.05 -3.46 -0.53
N PHE A 103 17.19 -2.81 -0.26
CA PHE A 103 18.21 -3.30 0.64
C PHE A 103 18.07 -2.71 2.06
N ASP A 104 16.87 -2.79 2.64
CA ASP A 104 16.64 -2.32 4.01
C ASP A 104 17.47 -3.12 5.02
N LYS A 105 17.91 -2.49 6.11
CA LYS A 105 18.64 -3.16 7.20
C LYS A 105 17.76 -4.14 7.99
N ILE A 106 16.44 -3.95 8.01
CA ILE A 106 15.46 -4.73 8.78
C ILE A 106 14.82 -5.82 7.90
N LYS A 107 14.91 -7.09 8.33
CA LYS A 107 14.40 -8.24 7.56
C LYS A 107 12.91 -8.13 7.20
N PRO A 108 11.99 -7.85 8.16
CA PRO A 108 10.58 -7.66 7.82
C PRO A 108 10.31 -6.62 6.72
N VAL A 109 11.12 -5.56 6.64
CA VAL A 109 10.97 -4.53 5.60
C VAL A 109 11.43 -5.08 4.25
N ARG A 110 12.57 -5.79 4.20
CA ARG A 110 13.07 -6.42 2.98
C ARG A 110 12.10 -7.45 2.41
N ASP A 111 11.50 -8.26 3.27
CA ASP A 111 10.54 -9.28 2.86
C ASP A 111 9.32 -8.61 2.18
N SER A 112 8.74 -7.57 2.80
CA SER A 112 7.67 -6.76 2.19
C SER A 112 8.11 -6.05 0.90
N MET A 113 9.34 -5.53 0.84
CA MET A 113 9.84 -4.81 -0.34
C MET A 113 10.04 -5.76 -1.54
N THR A 114 10.46 -7.00 -1.28
CA THR A 114 10.61 -8.04 -2.31
C THR A 114 9.25 -8.38 -2.92
N GLU A 115 8.23 -8.57 -2.07
CA GLU A 115 6.88 -8.88 -2.52
C GLU A 115 6.30 -7.75 -3.38
N VAL A 116 6.33 -6.51 -2.89
CA VAL A 116 5.76 -5.35 -3.61
C VAL A 116 6.47 -5.09 -4.94
N LEU A 117 7.80 -5.30 -5.03
CA LEU A 117 8.54 -5.18 -6.29
C LEU A 117 8.04 -6.17 -7.34
N GLN A 118 7.69 -7.40 -6.96
CA GLN A 118 7.14 -8.39 -7.89
C GLN A 118 5.79 -7.95 -8.45
N PHE A 119 4.93 -7.39 -7.60
CA PHE A 119 3.61 -6.90 -8.04
C PHE A 119 3.72 -5.66 -8.93
N TRP A 120 4.54 -4.68 -8.56
CA TRP A 120 4.67 -3.44 -9.32
C TRP A 120 5.37 -3.62 -10.67
N LYS A 121 6.25 -4.63 -10.82
CA LYS A 121 6.80 -5.02 -12.13
C LYS A 121 5.70 -5.51 -13.09
N LYS A 122 4.72 -6.24 -12.58
CA LYS A 122 3.53 -6.66 -13.37
C LYS A 122 2.65 -5.47 -13.74
N VAL A 123 2.45 -4.51 -12.82
CA VAL A 123 1.67 -3.28 -13.09
C VAL A 123 2.32 -2.43 -14.18
N ALA A 124 3.65 -2.38 -14.24
CA ALA A 124 4.41 -1.65 -15.26
C ALA A 124 4.41 -2.31 -16.65
N GLY A 125 3.73 -3.44 -16.83
CA GLY A 125 3.69 -4.16 -18.11
C GLY A 125 4.93 -5.00 -18.41
N GLY A 126 5.73 -5.36 -17.39
CA GLY A 126 6.85 -6.28 -17.55
C GLY A 126 6.36 -7.72 -17.73
N ASP A 127 6.12 -8.13 -18.98
CA ASP A 127 6.00 -9.53 -19.37
C ASP A 127 7.36 -10.09 -19.82
N GLY A 128 7.63 -11.29 -19.34
CA GLY A 128 8.74 -12.15 -19.66
C GLY A 128 8.52 -13.51 -18.97
N THR A 129 7.50 -14.26 -19.43
CA THR A 129 7.38 -15.75 -19.54
C THR A 129 8.06 -16.62 -18.46
N SER A 130 7.49 -17.65 -17.82
CA SER A 130 6.38 -18.58 -18.11
C SER A 130 5.99 -19.32 -16.82
N ASP A 131 4.73 -19.78 -16.78
CA ASP A 131 4.13 -20.93 -16.07
C ASP A 131 4.52 -21.30 -14.62
N ASP A 132 3.52 -21.24 -13.73
CA ASP A 132 2.80 -22.48 -13.37
C ASP A 132 1.50 -22.15 -12.62
N GLN A 133 0.38 -22.60 -13.18
CA GLN A 133 -0.88 -22.69 -12.46
C GLN A 133 -0.77 -23.80 -11.42
N LYS A 134 -0.76 -23.44 -10.14
CA LYS A 134 -1.28 -24.34 -9.10
C LYS A 134 -2.26 -23.60 -8.22
N ALA A 135 -3.53 -23.88 -8.44
CA ALA A 135 -4.59 -23.59 -7.51
C ALA A 135 -4.24 -24.19 -6.15
N SER A 136 -3.98 -23.33 -5.17
CA SER A 136 -4.06 -23.68 -3.76
C SER A 136 -4.90 -22.63 -3.07
N SER A 137 -6.15 -23.02 -2.83
CA SER A 137 -7.13 -22.31 -2.02
C SER A 137 -6.56 -22.09 -0.62
N HIS A 138 -5.94 -20.94 -0.37
CA HIS A 138 -5.78 -20.37 0.95
C HIS A 138 -5.95 -18.87 0.79
N GLY A 139 -7.12 -18.36 1.15
CA GLY A 139 -7.35 -16.93 1.21
C GLY A 139 -6.26 -16.29 2.09
N PRO A 140 -5.73 -15.10 1.74
CA PRO A 140 -4.83 -14.41 2.63
C PRO A 140 -5.64 -14.05 3.87
N SER A 141 -5.47 -14.86 4.92
CA SER A 141 -5.74 -14.41 6.27
C SER A 141 -4.90 -13.15 6.44
N PHE A 142 -5.57 -12.01 6.57
CA PHE A 142 -4.96 -10.81 7.06
C PHE A 142 -4.41 -11.15 8.43
N ARG A 143 -3.17 -11.62 8.48
CA ARG A 143 -2.45 -11.76 9.71
C ARG A 143 -2.20 -10.33 10.15
N CYS A 144 -3.06 -9.85 11.04
CA CYS A 144 -2.69 -8.83 12.00
C CYS A 144 -1.45 -9.39 12.69
N GLN A 145 -0.26 -9.11 12.16
CA GLN A 145 0.95 -9.18 12.94
C GLN A 145 0.72 -8.14 14.02
N GLY A 146 0.45 -8.64 15.23
CA GLY A 146 0.14 -7.84 16.39
C GLY A 146 1.16 -6.72 16.49
N PHE A 147 0.65 -5.51 16.67
CA PHE A 147 1.43 -4.43 17.25
C PHE A 147 1.90 -4.93 18.62
N CYS A 148 3.12 -5.47 18.70
CA CYS A 148 3.85 -5.51 19.96
C CYS A 148 4.35 -4.09 20.19
N ILE A 149 3.53 -3.31 20.89
CA ILE A 149 3.99 -2.08 21.54
C ILE A 149 4.66 -2.56 22.84
N SER A 150 5.95 -2.26 22.99
CA SER A 150 6.69 -2.49 24.24
C SER A 150 6.04 -1.76 25.42
#